data_AF-A0A326S6L6-F1
#
_entry.id   AF-A0A326S6L6-F1
#
_cell.length_a   1.000
_cell.length_b   1.000
_cell.length_c   1.000
_cell.angle_alpha   90.00
_cell.angle_beta   90.00
_cell.angle_gamma   90.00
#
_symmetry.space_group_name_H-M   'P 1'
#
loop_
_entity.id
_entity.type
_entity.pdbx_description
1 polymer ?
#
loop_
_entity_poly.entity_id
_entity_poly.type
_entity_poly.pdbx_seq_one_letter_code
_entity_poly.pdbx_strand_id
1 'polypeptide(L)'
;MKKNSRRDFLRSSTALASLTTISTPWFLKDKAILHLTVPADKATISLIHTAGLKGTIEGVGQIGGLNAIQGYLQSCPQSPIFLDSGDFMNAERDRSFNLDYLTELVKSGLMLTALGESEMNIPKADLHYLIEHSGAKILGNALEKNGLILGETYYSKAIIQWGKYKVGVLPTRGISLSEINRKGLELKLIHQCDLILGLGPIPLAARMESLKSKHHEVNHYLSDSGNSFPLGTQVVRSSKQSEFWISKSGEFGQFLGVFHYTMNPAYQVHHITNLSFVPGDANMAKKMAYLSQPFTNSNQVV
;
A
#
# COMPACT_ATOMS: atom_id res chain seq x y z
N MET A 1 -40.14 17.80 -0.12
CA MET A 1 -40.06 16.34 0.16
C MET A 1 -39.20 15.67 -0.91
N LYS A 2 -37.96 15.29 -0.58
CA LYS A 2 -37.06 14.61 -1.52
C LYS A 2 -37.50 13.15 -1.69
N LYS A 3 -37.99 12.81 -2.89
CA LYS A 3 -38.21 11.42 -3.33
C LYS A 3 -36.85 10.74 -3.57
N ASN A 4 -36.13 10.39 -2.49
CA ASN A 4 -34.98 9.49 -2.57
C ASN A 4 -35.47 8.03 -2.64
N SER A 5 -35.84 7.64 -3.86
CA SER A 5 -35.36 6.44 -4.56
C SER A 5 -35.36 5.09 -3.81
N ARG A 6 -36.49 4.36 -3.93
CA ARG A 6 -36.54 2.88 -3.84
C ARG A 6 -35.46 2.18 -4.67
N ARG A 7 -34.95 2.84 -5.71
CA ARG A 7 -33.92 2.33 -6.63
C ARG A 7 -32.54 2.24 -5.97
N ASP A 8 -32.22 3.14 -5.05
CA ASP A 8 -30.95 3.12 -4.32
C ASP A 8 -30.97 2.06 -3.22
N PHE A 9 -32.12 1.86 -2.56
CA PHE A 9 -32.35 0.74 -1.65
C PHE A 9 -32.27 -0.62 -2.36
N LEU A 10 -32.82 -0.73 -3.57
CA LEU A 10 -32.73 -1.96 -4.36
C LEU A 10 -31.31 -2.24 -4.85
N ARG A 11 -30.52 -1.21 -5.19
CA ARG A 11 -29.11 -1.36 -5.58
C ARG A 11 -28.22 -1.80 -4.41
N SER A 12 -28.42 -1.26 -3.21
CA SER A 12 -27.69 -1.71 -2.02
C SER A 12 -28.10 -3.13 -1.62
N SER A 13 -29.40 -3.45 -1.72
CA SER A 13 -29.93 -4.78 -1.39
C SER A 13 -29.48 -5.86 -2.39
N THR A 14 -29.41 -5.55 -3.68
CA THR A 14 -28.89 -6.49 -4.69
C THR A 14 -27.39 -6.68 -4.57
N ALA A 15 -26.61 -5.64 -4.25
CA ALA A 15 -25.19 -5.78 -3.96
C ALA A 15 -24.96 -6.69 -2.74
N LEU A 16 -25.74 -6.52 -1.67
CA LEU A 16 -25.70 -7.39 -0.49
C LEU A 16 -26.11 -8.84 -0.81
N ALA A 17 -27.18 -9.04 -1.58
CA ALA A 17 -27.64 -10.37 -1.98
C ALA A 17 -26.64 -11.10 -2.90
N SER A 18 -25.93 -10.36 -3.76
CA SER A 18 -24.86 -10.90 -4.63
C SER A 18 -23.65 -11.36 -3.81
N LEU A 19 -23.40 -10.70 -2.67
CA LEU A 19 -22.29 -11.02 -1.77
C LEU A 19 -22.62 -12.22 -0.86
N THR A 20 -23.88 -12.43 -0.49
CA THR A 20 -24.29 -13.55 0.38
C THR A 20 -24.37 -14.89 -0.36
N THR A 21 -24.70 -14.91 -1.66
CA THR A 21 -24.74 -16.14 -2.47
C THR A 21 -23.37 -16.76 -2.76
N ILE A 22 -22.26 -16.12 -2.38
CA ILE A 22 -20.88 -16.62 -2.53
C ILE A 22 -20.19 -16.77 -1.15
N SER A 23 -20.98 -17.04 -0.11
CA SER A 23 -20.47 -17.33 1.23
C SER A 23 -20.05 -18.80 1.36
N THR A 24 -18.88 -19.14 0.81
CA THR A 24 -18.05 -20.20 1.41
C THR A 24 -17.91 -19.95 2.92
N PRO A 25 -17.81 -20.99 3.76
CA PRO A 25 -18.01 -20.89 5.21
C PRO A 25 -17.18 -19.76 5.81
N TRP A 26 -17.85 -18.82 6.49
CA TRP A 26 -17.28 -17.60 7.06
C TRP A 26 -16.08 -17.88 7.97
N PHE A 27 -16.04 -19.07 8.60
CA PHE A 27 -14.98 -19.50 9.52
C PHE A 27 -13.62 -19.79 8.86
N LEU A 28 -13.56 -20.13 7.57
CA LEU A 28 -12.29 -20.36 6.88
C LEU A 28 -11.68 -19.07 6.30
N LYS A 29 -12.43 -17.96 6.25
CA LYS A 29 -11.99 -16.69 5.67
C LYS A 29 -11.22 -15.79 6.62
N ASP A 30 -11.31 -16.01 7.94
CA ASP A 30 -10.71 -15.10 8.92
C ASP A 30 -9.19 -15.14 8.89
N LYS A 31 -8.61 -16.33 8.69
CA LYS A 31 -7.14 -16.50 8.55
C LYS A 31 -6.57 -15.74 7.35
N ALA A 32 -7.35 -15.51 6.30
CA ALA A 32 -6.89 -14.81 5.09
C ALA A 32 -6.83 -13.29 5.27
N ILE A 33 -7.30 -12.76 6.41
CA ILE A 33 -7.36 -11.33 6.73
C ILE A 33 -6.42 -11.05 7.89
N LEU A 34 -5.49 -10.12 7.68
CA LEU A 34 -4.63 -9.64 8.75
C LEU A 34 -5.32 -8.52 9.52
N HIS A 35 -5.44 -8.66 10.84
CA HIS A 35 -5.94 -7.61 11.72
C HIS A 35 -4.78 -6.94 12.48
N LEU A 36 -4.68 -5.62 12.37
CA LEU A 36 -3.68 -4.81 13.06
C LEU A 36 -4.36 -3.68 13.82
N THR A 37 -3.75 -3.24 14.91
CA THR A 37 -4.25 -2.11 15.70
C THR A 37 -3.12 -1.10 15.88
N VAL A 38 -3.40 0.17 15.58
CA VAL A 38 -2.55 1.30 15.95
C VAL A 38 -3.28 2.08 17.04
N PRO A 39 -2.70 2.21 18.24
CA PRO A 39 -3.29 3.02 19.29
C PRO A 39 -3.29 4.48 18.82
N ALA A 40 -4.48 5.04 18.65
CA ALA A 40 -4.65 6.42 18.22
C ALA A 40 -5.89 7.03 18.88
N ASP A 41 -5.72 8.23 19.40
CA ASP A 41 -6.74 9.07 20.03
C ASP A 41 -7.26 10.18 19.10
N LYS A 42 -6.51 10.49 18.04
CA LYS A 42 -6.81 11.55 17.08
C LYS A 42 -7.66 11.09 15.91
N ALA A 43 -8.41 12.04 15.35
CA ALA A 43 -9.18 11.86 14.12
C ALA A 43 -8.33 11.87 12.84
N THR A 44 -7.01 11.97 12.97
CA THR A 44 -6.06 12.02 11.85
C THR A 44 -5.33 10.70 11.73
N ILE A 45 -5.48 10.02 10.60
CA ILE A 45 -4.71 8.83 10.24
C ILE A 45 -3.42 9.28 9.57
N SER A 46 -2.27 8.95 10.16
CA SER A 46 -0.96 9.17 9.52
C SER A 46 -0.53 7.92 8.76
N LEU A 47 -0.22 8.09 7.48
CA LEU A 47 0.24 7.04 6.59
C LEU A 47 1.60 7.44 6.02
N ILE A 48 2.53 6.50 6.05
CA ILE A 48 3.81 6.58 5.36
C ILE A 48 3.88 5.41 4.40
N HIS A 49 4.37 5.64 3.19
CA HIS A 49 4.64 4.55 2.26
C HIS A 49 5.95 4.68 1.50
N THR A 50 6.51 3.51 1.23
CA THR A 50 7.69 3.30 0.39
C THR A 50 7.40 2.26 -0.69
N ALA A 51 8.34 2.13 -1.62
CA ALA A 51 8.41 1.09 -2.63
C ALA A 51 9.85 1.04 -3.14
N GLY A 52 10.26 -0.06 -3.75
CA GLY A 52 11.53 -0.12 -4.47
C GLY A 52 12.75 0.15 -3.60
N LEU A 53 12.73 -0.20 -2.30
CA LEU A 53 13.87 0.02 -1.42
C LEU A 53 15.10 -0.81 -1.83
N LYS A 54 14.90 -1.97 -2.46
CA LYS A 54 15.94 -2.85 -3.03
C LYS A 54 17.09 -3.15 -2.05
N GLY A 55 16.79 -3.37 -0.78
CA GLY A 55 17.79 -3.65 0.27
C GLY A 55 18.70 -2.46 0.61
N THR A 56 18.32 -1.24 0.28
CA THR A 56 19.17 -0.05 0.45
C THR A 56 19.16 0.41 1.90
N ILE A 57 20.27 0.21 2.61
CA ILE A 57 20.46 0.68 4.00
C ILE A 57 20.79 2.17 4.02
N GLU A 58 21.81 2.57 3.24
CA GLU A 58 22.25 3.96 3.09
C GLU A 58 22.05 4.41 1.64
N GLY A 59 21.40 5.57 1.46
CA GLY A 59 21.14 6.11 0.15
C GLY A 59 22.34 6.86 -0.45
N VAL A 60 22.45 6.82 -1.79
CA VAL A 60 23.52 7.51 -2.53
C VAL A 60 23.42 9.02 -2.33
N GLY A 61 24.55 9.65 -2.01
CA GLY A 61 24.61 11.11 -1.85
C GLY A 61 23.86 11.64 -0.62
N GLN A 62 23.65 10.78 0.40
CA GLN A 62 22.87 11.08 1.62
C GLN A 62 21.39 11.35 1.36
N ILE A 63 20.84 10.76 0.30
CA ILE A 63 19.42 10.81 -0.03
C ILE A 63 18.85 9.39 0.03
N GLY A 64 17.84 9.19 0.88
CA GLY A 64 17.15 7.91 0.99
C GLY A 64 17.88 6.84 1.81
N GLY A 65 17.53 5.59 1.54
CA GLY A 65 17.92 4.44 2.34
C GLY A 65 17.11 4.26 3.63
N LEU A 66 17.16 3.05 4.18
CA LEU A 66 16.45 2.68 5.40
C LEU A 66 16.84 3.56 6.59
N ASN A 67 18.11 3.93 6.73
CA ASN A 67 18.57 4.76 7.86
C ASN A 67 17.88 6.13 7.88
N ALA A 68 17.72 6.77 6.72
CA ALA A 68 17.04 8.06 6.61
C ALA A 68 15.54 7.95 6.90
N ILE A 69 14.91 6.84 6.46
CA ILE A 69 13.51 6.55 6.73
C ILE A 69 13.30 6.30 8.23
N GLN A 70 14.17 5.50 8.86
CA GLN A 70 14.16 5.25 10.30
C GLN A 70 14.28 6.54 11.11
N GLY A 71 15.22 7.42 10.76
CA GLY A 71 15.37 8.71 11.42
C GLY A 71 14.09 9.55 11.37
N TYR A 72 13.40 9.55 10.23
CA TYR A 72 12.09 10.21 10.13
C TYR A 72 11.02 9.54 10.98
N LEU A 73 10.89 8.21 10.92
CA LEU A 73 9.90 7.44 11.69
C LEU A 73 10.06 7.68 13.20
N GLN A 74 11.29 7.72 13.70
CA GLN A 74 11.61 8.01 15.11
C GLN A 74 11.26 9.44 15.51
N SER A 75 11.32 10.39 14.57
CA SER A 75 10.94 11.79 14.81
C SER A 75 9.42 12.04 14.76
N CYS A 76 8.64 11.05 14.31
CA CYS A 76 7.19 11.21 14.18
C CYS A 76 6.53 11.26 15.57
N PRO A 77 5.67 12.25 15.85
CA PRO A 77 5.05 12.41 17.18
C PRO A 77 4.03 11.31 17.50
N GLN A 78 3.58 10.56 16.50
CA GLN A 78 2.69 9.42 16.63
C GLN A 78 3.13 8.31 15.68
N SER A 79 2.95 7.06 16.08
CA SER A 79 3.25 5.89 15.26
C SER A 79 2.39 5.91 13.99
N PRO A 80 2.97 6.11 12.80
CA PRO A 80 2.23 6.13 11.56
C PRO A 80 1.91 4.69 11.10
N ILE A 81 0.93 4.56 10.22
CA ILE A 81 0.77 3.35 9.41
C ILE A 81 1.90 3.37 8.38
N PHE A 82 2.93 2.53 8.55
CA PHE A 82 4.02 2.42 7.59
C PHE A 82 3.84 1.20 6.68
N LEU A 83 3.63 1.45 5.39
CA LEU A 83 3.39 0.43 4.35
C LEU A 83 4.51 0.43 3.30
N ASP A 84 4.79 -0.72 2.70
CA ASP A 84 5.66 -0.80 1.52
C ASP A 84 4.96 -1.49 0.34
N SER A 85 5.09 -0.91 -0.86
CA SER A 85 4.37 -1.34 -2.05
C SER A 85 5.08 -2.45 -2.84
N GLY A 86 6.17 -3.00 -2.30
CA GLY A 86 6.98 -4.04 -2.90
C GLY A 86 8.32 -3.55 -3.41
N ASP A 87 9.14 -4.50 -3.87
CA ASP A 87 10.51 -4.28 -4.32
C ASP A 87 11.43 -3.79 -3.19
N PHE A 88 11.19 -4.25 -1.96
CA PHE A 88 11.96 -3.86 -0.78
C PHE A 88 13.23 -4.70 -0.58
N MET A 89 13.27 -5.96 -1.05
CA MET A 89 14.45 -6.83 -0.98
C MET A 89 15.33 -6.71 -2.23
N ASN A 90 16.55 -7.19 -2.10
CA ASN A 90 17.49 -7.26 -3.21
C ASN A 90 17.72 -8.73 -3.60
N ALA A 91 17.16 -9.14 -4.74
CA ALA A 91 17.25 -10.51 -5.24
C ALA A 91 18.68 -10.95 -5.58
N GLU A 92 19.60 -10.01 -5.78
CA GLU A 92 21.02 -10.27 -6.08
C GLU A 92 21.86 -10.46 -4.82
N ARG A 93 21.31 -10.11 -3.65
CA ARG A 93 21.96 -10.29 -2.34
C ARG A 93 21.61 -11.65 -1.76
N ASP A 94 22.50 -12.15 -0.91
CA ASP A 94 22.28 -13.43 -0.25
C ASP A 94 21.13 -13.38 0.77
N ARG A 95 20.72 -14.57 1.22
CA ARG A 95 19.64 -14.75 2.20
C ARG A 95 19.95 -14.10 3.55
N SER A 96 21.20 -14.10 4.01
CA SER A 96 21.54 -13.53 5.32
C SER A 96 21.34 -12.02 5.30
N PHE A 97 21.87 -11.36 4.26
CA PHE A 97 21.69 -9.93 4.06
C PHE A 97 20.22 -9.54 4.00
N ASN A 98 19.42 -10.24 3.17
CA ASN A 98 18.00 -9.94 3.04
C ASN A 98 17.24 -10.17 4.35
N LEU A 99 17.63 -11.17 5.16
CA LEU A 99 17.02 -11.41 6.47
C LEU A 99 17.31 -10.25 7.42
N ASP A 100 18.58 -9.84 7.52
CA ASP A 100 19.00 -8.75 8.40
C ASP A 100 18.31 -7.44 7.99
N TYR A 101 18.30 -7.14 6.69
CA TYR A 101 17.62 -5.98 6.14
C TYR A 101 16.12 -5.98 6.45
N LEU A 102 15.43 -7.10 6.19
CA LEU A 102 13.98 -7.18 6.39
C LEU A 102 13.62 -7.11 7.87
N THR A 103 14.42 -7.74 8.74
CA THR A 103 14.28 -7.64 10.20
C THR A 103 14.40 -6.18 10.65
N GLU A 104 15.36 -5.45 10.09
CA GLU A 104 15.59 -4.05 10.43
C GLU A 104 14.50 -3.11 9.88
N LEU A 105 13.97 -3.42 8.70
CA LEU A 105 12.80 -2.75 8.14
C LEU A 105 11.56 -2.98 9.01
N VAL A 106 11.33 -4.20 9.51
CA VAL A 106 10.23 -4.49 10.44
C VAL A 106 10.42 -3.74 11.76
N LYS A 107 11.63 -3.74 12.33
CA LYS A 107 11.96 -2.97 13.55
C LYS A 107 11.78 -1.47 13.39
N SER A 108 11.93 -0.93 12.16
CA SER A 108 11.66 0.48 11.88
C SER A 108 10.18 0.86 12.03
N GLY A 109 9.28 -0.13 12.09
CA GLY A 109 7.84 0.06 12.23
C GLY A 109 7.03 -0.33 11.01
N LEU A 110 7.62 -1.04 10.03
CA LEU A 110 6.87 -1.54 8.87
C LEU A 110 5.71 -2.42 9.35
N MET A 111 4.48 -2.01 9.03
CA MET A 111 3.28 -2.73 9.45
C MET A 111 2.94 -3.89 8.52
N LEU A 112 3.05 -3.66 7.22
CA LEU A 112 2.83 -4.65 6.17
C LEU A 112 3.47 -4.19 4.86
N THR A 113 3.72 -5.16 3.97
CA THR A 113 4.25 -4.90 2.64
C THR A 113 3.60 -5.81 1.60
N ALA A 114 3.52 -5.36 0.35
CA ALA A 114 3.21 -6.21 -0.79
C ALA A 114 4.49 -6.78 -1.40
N LEU A 115 4.41 -7.88 -2.15
CA LEU A 115 5.56 -8.37 -2.92
C LEU A 115 5.68 -7.67 -4.28
N GLY A 116 6.89 -7.23 -4.60
CA GLY A 116 7.34 -6.71 -5.89
C GLY A 116 7.98 -7.76 -6.78
N GLU A 117 8.55 -7.33 -7.91
CA GLU A 117 9.23 -8.24 -8.84
C GLU A 117 10.56 -8.78 -8.26
N SER A 118 11.29 -7.95 -7.50
CA SER A 118 12.50 -8.38 -6.78
C SER A 118 12.22 -9.60 -5.91
N GLU A 119 11.19 -9.53 -5.08
CA GLU A 119 10.87 -10.62 -4.15
C GLU A 119 10.42 -11.88 -4.89
N MET A 120 9.79 -11.73 -6.05
CA MET A 120 9.37 -12.87 -6.89
C MET A 120 10.55 -13.62 -7.53
N ASN A 121 11.70 -12.96 -7.67
CA ASN A 121 12.92 -13.55 -8.23
C ASN A 121 13.77 -14.29 -7.17
N ILE A 122 13.42 -14.17 -5.88
CA ILE A 122 14.09 -14.92 -4.82
C ILE A 122 13.64 -16.39 -4.86
N PRO A 123 14.55 -17.36 -4.70
CA PRO A 123 14.18 -18.78 -4.61
C PRO A 123 13.09 -19.01 -3.56
N LYS A 124 12.07 -19.81 -3.91
CA LYS A 124 10.87 -20.01 -3.08
C LYS A 124 11.19 -20.40 -1.62
N ALA A 125 12.15 -21.30 -1.44
CA ALA A 125 12.58 -21.75 -0.12
C ALA A 125 13.18 -20.60 0.71
N ASP A 126 13.97 -19.74 0.08
CA ASP A 126 14.57 -18.58 0.74
C ASP A 126 13.51 -17.51 1.00
N LEU A 127 12.59 -17.25 0.06
CA LEU A 127 11.49 -16.30 0.27
C LEU A 127 10.61 -16.71 1.46
N HIS A 128 10.22 -17.99 1.54
CA HIS A 128 9.47 -18.52 2.67
C HIS A 128 10.22 -18.32 3.99
N TYR A 129 11.50 -18.71 4.02
CA TYR A 129 12.36 -18.56 5.19
C TYR A 129 12.48 -17.09 5.63
N LEU A 130 12.74 -16.17 4.70
CA LEU A 130 12.88 -14.73 4.97
C LEU A 130 11.63 -14.15 5.61
N ILE A 131 10.45 -14.49 5.09
CA ILE A 131 9.17 -14.00 5.61
C ILE A 131 8.90 -14.55 7.02
N GLU A 132 9.08 -15.86 7.20
CA GLU A 132 8.83 -16.54 8.47
C GLU A 132 9.74 -16.03 9.60
N HIS A 133 11.00 -15.70 9.30
CA HIS A 133 12.01 -15.37 10.30
C HIS A 133 12.22 -13.86 10.53
N SER A 134 11.75 -13.00 9.61
CA SER A 134 11.86 -11.54 9.77
C SER A 134 10.71 -10.90 10.56
N GLY A 135 9.58 -11.60 10.67
CA GLY A 135 8.33 -11.03 11.20
C GLY A 135 7.59 -10.12 10.21
N ALA A 136 8.03 -10.06 8.95
CA ALA A 136 7.37 -9.27 7.92
C ALA A 136 5.95 -9.78 7.63
N LYS A 137 5.00 -8.86 7.58
CA LYS A 137 3.60 -9.18 7.27
C LYS A 137 3.33 -8.90 5.80
N ILE A 138 3.15 -9.96 5.04
CA ILE A 138 3.04 -9.88 3.58
C ILE A 138 1.57 -9.85 3.14
N LEU A 139 1.23 -8.92 2.25
CA LEU A 139 -0.01 -8.94 1.49
C LEU A 139 0.24 -9.46 0.08
N GLY A 140 -0.64 -10.35 -0.39
CA GLY A 140 -0.52 -10.89 -1.73
C GLY A 140 -1.77 -11.59 -2.26
N ASN A 141 -1.77 -11.84 -3.56
CA ASN A 141 -2.82 -12.58 -4.26
C ASN A 141 -2.24 -13.90 -4.78
N ALA A 142 -2.79 -15.03 -4.32
CA ALA A 142 -2.44 -16.38 -4.80
C ALA A 142 -0.92 -16.66 -4.83
N LEU A 143 -0.26 -16.53 -3.68
CA LEU A 143 1.20 -16.69 -3.53
C LEU A 143 1.62 -18.13 -3.18
N GLU A 144 0.70 -19.09 -3.19
CA GLU A 144 0.97 -20.51 -2.91
C GLU A 144 1.97 -21.09 -3.90
N LYS A 145 1.92 -20.63 -5.16
CA LYS A 145 2.91 -20.99 -6.19
C LYS A 145 4.33 -20.56 -5.85
N ASN A 146 4.51 -19.58 -4.97
CA ASN A 146 5.79 -19.07 -4.49
C ASN A 146 6.25 -19.78 -3.20
N GLY A 147 5.54 -20.82 -2.77
CA GLY A 147 5.85 -21.56 -1.54
C GLY A 147 5.30 -20.92 -0.27
N LEU A 148 4.43 -19.91 -0.39
CA LEU A 148 3.85 -19.21 0.75
C LEU A 148 2.47 -19.78 1.12
N ILE A 149 2.15 -19.75 2.41
CA ILE A 149 0.92 -20.29 3.00
C ILE A 149 0.00 -19.13 3.43
N LEU A 150 -1.24 -19.14 2.92
CA LEU A 150 -2.26 -18.13 3.20
C LEU A 150 -2.66 -18.16 4.68
N GLY A 151 -2.59 -17.00 5.33
CA GLY A 151 -2.90 -16.80 6.74
C GLY A 151 -1.78 -17.15 7.70
N GLU A 152 -0.62 -17.55 7.18
CA GLU A 152 0.58 -17.83 7.98
C GLU A 152 1.72 -16.92 7.53
N THR A 153 2.12 -17.03 6.26
CA THR A 153 3.23 -16.25 5.69
C THR A 153 2.76 -15.08 4.82
N TYR A 154 1.53 -15.11 4.33
CA TYR A 154 0.93 -13.96 3.65
C TYR A 154 -0.58 -13.89 3.86
N TYR A 155 -1.17 -12.73 3.61
CA TYR A 155 -2.58 -12.45 3.77
C TYR A 155 -3.16 -11.86 2.48
N SER A 156 -4.44 -12.12 2.24
CA SER A 156 -5.13 -11.63 1.03
C SER A 156 -5.54 -10.16 1.11
N LYS A 157 -5.59 -9.62 2.34
CA LYS A 157 -5.97 -8.25 2.69
C LYS A 157 -5.64 -8.01 4.18
N ALA A 158 -5.63 -6.74 4.57
CA ALA A 158 -5.51 -6.34 5.97
C ALA A 158 -6.59 -5.33 6.38
N ILE A 159 -6.91 -5.31 7.66
CA ILE A 159 -7.71 -4.29 8.32
C ILE A 159 -6.86 -3.71 9.45
N ILE A 160 -6.57 -2.42 9.36
CA ILE A 160 -5.83 -1.68 10.36
C ILE A 160 -6.81 -0.81 11.13
N GLN A 161 -7.01 -1.12 12.42
CA GLN A 161 -7.81 -0.32 13.33
C GLN A 161 -6.97 0.88 13.80
N TRP A 162 -7.45 2.09 13.53
CA TRP A 162 -6.84 3.35 13.98
C TRP A 162 -7.84 4.07 14.89
N GLY A 163 -7.70 3.89 16.21
CA GLY A 163 -8.70 4.36 17.17
C GLY A 163 -10.07 3.76 16.86
N LYS A 164 -11.04 4.59 16.47
CA LYS A 164 -12.39 4.14 16.04
C LYS A 164 -12.52 3.89 14.52
N TYR A 165 -11.53 4.26 13.72
CA TYR A 165 -11.58 4.16 12.26
C TYR A 165 -10.93 2.87 11.77
N LYS A 166 -11.36 2.39 10.61
CA LYS A 166 -10.82 1.18 9.97
C LYS A 166 -10.24 1.48 8.59
N VAL A 167 -8.96 1.15 8.41
CA VAL A 167 -8.27 1.22 7.11
C VAL A 167 -8.18 -0.19 6.53
N GLY A 168 -8.84 -0.42 5.40
CA GLY A 168 -8.70 -1.64 4.62
C GLY A 168 -7.52 -1.52 3.66
N VAL A 169 -6.66 -2.53 3.60
CA VAL A 169 -5.52 -2.56 2.67
C VAL A 169 -5.61 -3.82 1.81
N LEU A 170 -5.46 -3.66 0.49
CA LEU A 170 -5.52 -4.77 -0.46
C LEU A 170 -4.30 -4.78 -1.41
N PRO A 171 -3.69 -5.95 -1.67
CA PRO A 171 -2.64 -6.09 -2.66
C PRO A 171 -3.24 -6.01 -4.07
N THR A 172 -2.58 -5.30 -4.99
CA THR A 172 -3.09 -5.07 -6.35
C THR A 172 -2.37 -5.90 -7.43
N ARG A 173 -1.19 -6.45 -7.13
CA ARG A 173 -0.43 -7.28 -8.08
C ARG A 173 -1.23 -8.53 -8.49
N GLY A 174 -1.21 -8.84 -9.78
CA GLY A 174 -1.75 -10.08 -10.34
C GLY A 174 -3.29 -10.15 -10.41
N ILE A 175 -4.01 -9.08 -10.09
CA ILE A 175 -5.48 -9.06 -10.14
C ILE A 175 -6.02 -7.94 -11.02
N SER A 176 -7.22 -8.13 -11.54
CA SER A 176 -7.88 -7.12 -12.39
C SER A 176 -8.46 -5.98 -11.55
N LEU A 177 -8.68 -4.81 -12.16
CA LEU A 177 -9.39 -3.71 -11.50
C LEU A 177 -10.81 -4.10 -11.04
N SER A 178 -11.49 -4.98 -11.80
CA SER A 178 -12.81 -5.48 -11.40
C SER A 178 -12.73 -6.27 -10.09
N GLU A 179 -11.68 -7.07 -9.93
CA GLU A 179 -11.45 -7.84 -8.71
C GLU A 179 -11.03 -6.95 -7.54
N ILE A 180 -10.17 -5.95 -7.78
CA ILE A 180 -9.83 -4.91 -6.79
C ILE A 180 -11.10 -4.23 -6.29
N ASN A 181 -11.99 -3.82 -7.20
CA ASN A 181 -13.24 -3.17 -6.82
C ASN A 181 -14.15 -4.09 -6.03
N ARG A 182 -14.25 -5.36 -6.42
CA ARG A 182 -15.02 -6.36 -5.66
C ARG A 182 -14.49 -6.50 -4.24
N LYS A 183 -13.17 -6.65 -4.06
CA LYS A 183 -12.52 -6.77 -2.74
C LYS A 183 -12.63 -5.46 -1.93
N GLY A 184 -12.54 -4.31 -2.60
CA GLY A 184 -12.74 -3.01 -1.96
C GLY A 184 -14.18 -2.84 -1.45
N LEU A 185 -15.16 -3.21 -2.27
CA LEU A 185 -16.57 -3.18 -1.84
C LEU A 185 -16.82 -4.12 -0.65
N GLU A 186 -16.18 -5.29 -0.63
CA GLU A 186 -16.23 -6.21 0.51
C GLU A 186 -15.67 -5.55 1.79
N LEU A 187 -14.51 -4.89 1.72
CA LEU A 187 -13.92 -4.17 2.85
C LEU A 187 -14.84 -3.05 3.36
N LYS A 188 -15.46 -2.28 2.46
CA LYS A 188 -16.42 -1.22 2.81
C LYS A 188 -17.70 -1.77 3.46
N LEU A 189 -18.35 -2.75 2.83
CA LEU A 189 -19.70 -3.17 3.23
C LEU A 189 -19.69 -4.20 4.36
N ILE A 190 -18.76 -5.16 4.32
CA ILE A 190 -18.72 -6.26 5.30
C ILE A 190 -17.85 -5.88 6.49
N HIS A 191 -16.65 -5.36 6.23
CA HIS A 191 -15.69 -5.06 7.28
C HIS A 191 -15.79 -3.61 7.81
N GLN A 192 -16.64 -2.80 7.18
CA GLN A 192 -16.89 -1.39 7.54
C GLN A 192 -15.59 -0.57 7.55
N CYS A 193 -14.74 -0.77 6.55
CA CYS A 193 -13.55 0.06 6.37
C CYS A 193 -13.95 1.45 5.85
N ASP A 194 -13.44 2.48 6.53
CA ASP A 194 -13.71 3.89 6.25
C ASP A 194 -12.79 4.43 5.14
N LEU A 195 -11.60 3.84 5.02
CA LEU A 195 -10.58 4.14 4.02
C LEU A 195 -10.09 2.84 3.40
N ILE A 196 -9.94 2.81 2.08
CA ILE A 196 -9.38 1.68 1.34
C ILE A 196 -8.12 2.10 0.61
N LEU A 197 -7.03 1.37 0.88
CA LEU A 197 -5.73 1.52 0.25
C LEU A 197 -5.44 0.33 -0.67
N GLY A 198 -5.00 0.60 -1.90
CA GLY A 198 -4.43 -0.40 -2.80
C GLY A 198 -2.91 -0.36 -2.73
N LEU A 199 -2.27 -1.51 -2.56
CA LEU A 199 -0.82 -1.63 -2.37
C LEU A 199 -0.19 -2.44 -3.50
N GLY A 200 0.74 -1.84 -4.23
CA GLY A 200 1.45 -2.45 -5.36
C GLY A 200 1.05 -1.87 -6.73
N PRO A 201 1.22 -2.62 -7.84
CA PRO A 201 1.03 -2.09 -9.17
C PRO A 201 -0.44 -1.82 -9.47
N ILE A 202 -0.75 -0.70 -10.12
CA ILE A 202 -2.13 -0.37 -10.50
C ILE A 202 -2.48 -1.10 -11.80
N PRO A 203 -3.49 -1.97 -11.85
CA PRO A 203 -3.89 -2.60 -13.09
C PRO A 203 -4.30 -1.53 -14.10
N LEU A 204 -3.80 -1.63 -15.34
CA LEU A 204 -4.02 -0.64 -16.42
C LEU A 204 -3.21 0.65 -16.28
N ALA A 205 -2.16 0.69 -15.44
CA ALA A 205 -1.30 1.87 -15.24
C ALA A 205 -0.74 2.49 -16.53
N ALA A 206 -0.53 1.68 -17.59
CA ALA A 206 -0.03 2.15 -18.87
C ALA A 206 -0.96 3.13 -19.61
N ARG A 207 -2.23 3.31 -19.17
CA ARG A 207 -3.20 4.21 -19.82
C ARG A 207 -4.05 4.94 -18.79
N MET A 208 -3.66 6.15 -18.41
CA MET A 208 -4.40 7.02 -17.49
C MET A 208 -5.89 7.18 -17.86
N GLU A 209 -6.21 7.28 -19.15
CA GLU A 209 -7.59 7.37 -19.65
C GLU A 209 -8.44 6.12 -19.33
N SER A 210 -7.80 4.94 -19.26
CA SER A 210 -8.47 3.71 -18.85
C SER A 210 -8.81 3.68 -17.36
N LEU A 211 -8.05 4.40 -16.53
CA LEU A 211 -8.36 4.57 -15.11
C LEU A 211 -9.48 5.59 -14.91
N LYS A 212 -9.39 6.76 -15.58
CA LYS A 212 -10.44 7.80 -15.51
C LYS A 212 -11.81 7.29 -15.95
N SER A 213 -11.88 6.39 -16.94
CA SER A 213 -13.16 5.87 -17.43
C SER A 213 -13.84 4.87 -16.50
N LYS A 214 -13.15 4.33 -15.48
CA LYS A 214 -13.64 3.24 -14.64
C LYS A 214 -13.98 3.71 -13.22
N HIS A 215 -14.84 2.93 -12.57
CA HIS A 215 -15.15 3.10 -11.15
C HIS A 215 -14.03 2.52 -10.29
N HIS A 216 -13.77 3.12 -9.13
CA HIS A 216 -12.76 2.64 -8.18
C HIS A 216 -13.34 2.61 -6.77
N GLU A 217 -13.20 1.49 -6.08
CA GLU A 217 -13.54 1.39 -4.64
C GLU A 217 -12.36 1.80 -3.74
N VAL A 218 -11.13 1.67 -4.23
CA VAL A 218 -9.92 2.12 -3.53
C VAL A 218 -9.88 3.65 -3.52
N ASN A 219 -9.63 4.22 -2.34
CA ASN A 219 -9.49 5.67 -2.16
C ASN A 219 -8.09 6.17 -2.54
N HIS A 220 -7.05 5.36 -2.27
CA HIS A 220 -5.67 5.71 -2.56
C HIS A 220 -4.87 4.47 -2.97
N TYR A 221 -4.29 4.50 -4.17
CA TYR A 221 -3.31 3.52 -4.63
C TYR A 221 -1.90 3.97 -4.26
N LEU A 222 -1.21 3.14 -3.48
CA LEU A 222 0.22 3.23 -3.20
C LEU A 222 0.93 2.34 -4.21
N SER A 223 1.49 2.99 -5.22
CA SER A 223 2.09 2.37 -6.38
C SER A 223 3.48 1.85 -6.06
N ASP A 224 3.79 0.67 -6.58
CA ASP A 224 5.16 0.18 -6.67
C ASP A 224 6.04 1.02 -7.62
N SER A 225 7.36 0.73 -7.64
CA SER A 225 8.30 1.44 -8.49
C SER A 225 8.15 1.10 -9.98
N GLY A 226 7.64 -0.10 -10.29
CA GLY A 226 7.47 -0.63 -11.66
C GLY A 226 6.40 0.05 -12.51
N ASN A 227 5.44 0.79 -11.94
CA ASN A 227 4.46 1.52 -12.76
C ASN A 227 5.06 2.74 -13.45
N SER A 228 4.56 3.06 -14.64
CA SER A 228 4.97 4.22 -15.44
C SER A 228 4.45 5.57 -14.94
N PHE A 229 3.96 5.67 -13.69
CA PHE A 229 3.50 6.96 -13.15
C PHE A 229 4.70 7.85 -12.77
N PRO A 230 4.55 9.18 -12.87
CA PRO A 230 5.52 10.10 -12.31
C PRO A 230 5.60 9.90 -10.79
N LEU A 231 6.77 10.20 -10.22
CA LEU A 231 6.94 10.26 -8.77
C LEU A 231 5.98 11.26 -8.13
N GLY A 232 5.62 11.00 -6.88
CA GLY A 232 4.77 11.89 -6.11
C GLY A 232 3.31 11.46 -6.16
N THR A 233 2.42 12.44 -6.08
CA THR A 233 0.99 12.17 -5.84
C THR A 233 0.13 12.89 -6.86
N GLN A 234 -0.83 12.17 -7.41
CA GLN A 234 -1.81 12.68 -8.35
C GLN A 234 -3.23 12.34 -7.88
N VAL A 235 -4.16 13.27 -8.11
CA VAL A 235 -5.58 13.06 -7.89
C VAL A 235 -6.22 12.76 -9.23
N VAL A 236 -6.90 11.63 -9.31
CA VAL A 236 -7.63 11.22 -10.52
C VAL A 236 -9.11 11.21 -10.20
N ARG A 237 -9.88 11.86 -11.08
CA ARG A 237 -11.34 11.81 -11.02
C ARG A 237 -11.86 10.84 -12.07
N SER A 238 -12.67 9.89 -11.61
CA SER A 238 -13.36 8.93 -12.48
C SER A 238 -14.50 9.59 -13.26
N SER A 239 -15.00 8.87 -14.27
CA SER A 239 -16.19 9.23 -15.07
C SER A 239 -17.45 9.41 -14.22
N LYS A 240 -17.50 8.78 -13.04
CA LYS A 240 -18.58 8.93 -12.05
C LYS A 240 -18.34 10.06 -11.04
N GLN A 241 -17.37 10.93 -11.29
CA GLN A 241 -16.95 12.01 -10.39
C GLN A 241 -16.38 11.54 -9.05
N SER A 242 -16.14 10.24 -8.86
CA SER A 242 -15.43 9.73 -7.68
C SER A 242 -13.94 10.02 -7.83
N GLU A 243 -13.35 10.62 -6.80
CA GLU A 243 -11.92 10.92 -6.73
C GLU A 243 -11.16 9.81 -6.03
N PHE A 244 -9.99 9.48 -6.57
CA PHE A 244 -9.03 8.60 -5.94
C PHE A 244 -7.61 9.12 -6.15
N TRP A 245 -6.75 8.75 -5.22
CA TRP A 245 -5.37 9.20 -5.18
C TRP A 245 -4.46 8.10 -5.71
N ILE A 246 -3.39 8.49 -6.38
CA ILE A 246 -2.29 7.59 -6.73
C ILE A 246 -1.02 8.25 -6.20
N SER A 247 -0.28 7.54 -5.39
CA SER A 247 1.04 7.97 -4.95
C SER A 247 2.09 6.95 -5.36
N LYS A 248 3.16 7.42 -5.98
CA LYS A 248 4.35 6.63 -6.30
C LYS A 248 5.50 7.14 -5.45
N SER A 249 6.05 6.27 -4.61
CA SER A 249 7.33 6.50 -3.94
C SER A 249 8.47 6.17 -4.89
N GLY A 250 9.59 6.86 -4.72
CA GLY A 250 10.78 6.66 -5.56
C GLY A 250 11.47 5.34 -5.22
N GLU A 251 12.54 5.04 -5.93
CA GLU A 251 13.38 3.87 -5.61
C GLU A 251 14.39 4.20 -4.52
N PHE A 252 14.96 3.15 -3.92
CA PHE A 252 16.05 3.21 -2.93
C PHE A 252 15.71 4.08 -1.70
N GLY A 253 14.41 4.27 -1.42
CA GLY A 253 13.94 5.13 -0.33
C GLY A 253 14.16 6.63 -0.55
N GLN A 254 14.44 7.06 -1.78
CA GLN A 254 14.79 8.45 -2.10
C GLN A 254 13.60 9.42 -2.02
N PHE A 255 12.37 8.91 -2.03
CA PHE A 255 11.18 9.71 -1.84
C PHE A 255 10.19 8.96 -0.96
N LEU A 256 9.83 9.58 0.15
CA LEU A 256 8.92 9.02 1.13
C LEU A 256 7.53 9.62 0.95
N GLY A 257 6.54 8.77 0.71
CA GLY A 257 5.16 9.21 0.63
C GLY A 257 4.57 9.40 2.02
N VAL A 258 4.14 10.61 2.37
CA VAL A 258 3.57 10.89 3.71
C VAL A 258 2.21 11.56 3.55
N PHE A 259 1.19 10.99 4.20
CA PHE A 259 -0.19 11.43 4.09
C PHE A 259 -0.88 11.50 5.45
N HIS A 260 -1.60 12.59 5.68
CA HIS A 260 -2.51 12.73 6.80
C HIS A 260 -3.95 12.76 6.29
N TYR A 261 -4.77 11.81 6.74
CA TYR A 261 -6.21 11.77 6.45
C TYR A 261 -6.96 12.25 7.68
N THR A 262 -7.63 13.39 7.58
CA THR A 262 -8.53 13.87 8.63
C THR A 262 -9.91 13.28 8.40
N MET A 263 -10.38 12.49 9.35
CA MET A 263 -11.69 11.85 9.33
C MET A 263 -12.73 12.73 10.03
N ASN A 264 -13.95 12.80 9.49
CA ASN A 264 -15.07 13.46 10.16
C ASN A 264 -15.81 12.50 11.11
N PRO A 265 -16.72 13.00 11.98
CA PRO A 265 -17.53 12.16 12.86
C PRO A 265 -18.43 11.15 12.15
N ALA A 266 -18.69 11.34 10.86
CA ALA A 266 -19.45 10.44 9.99
C ALA A 266 -18.57 9.39 9.28
N TYR A 267 -17.32 9.21 9.73
CA TYR A 267 -16.38 8.21 9.21
C TYR A 267 -15.98 8.41 7.74
N GLN A 268 -15.99 9.66 7.28
CA GLN A 268 -15.58 10.01 5.93
C GLN A 268 -14.26 10.79 5.96
N VAL A 269 -13.43 10.56 4.96
CA VAL A 269 -12.25 11.40 4.70
C VAL A 269 -12.72 12.81 4.36
N HIS A 270 -12.39 13.76 5.21
CA HIS A 270 -12.74 15.17 5.04
C HIS A 270 -11.61 15.95 4.37
N HIS A 271 -10.37 15.67 4.75
CA HIS A 271 -9.19 16.36 4.24
C HIS A 271 -8.02 15.39 4.12
N ILE A 272 -7.20 15.58 3.08
CA ILE A 272 -5.96 14.86 2.87
C ILE A 272 -4.84 15.88 2.72
N THR A 273 -3.81 15.75 3.55
CA THR A 273 -2.58 16.53 3.43
C THR A 273 -1.47 15.61 2.91
N ASN A 274 -0.83 16.00 1.82
CA ASN A 274 0.37 15.35 1.30
C ASN A 274 1.61 16.07 1.85
N LEU A 275 2.39 15.38 2.67
CA LEU A 275 3.62 15.86 3.30
C LEU A 275 4.86 15.13 2.76
N SER A 276 4.73 14.47 1.60
CA SER A 276 5.79 13.67 1.00
C SER A 276 7.06 14.49 0.72
N PHE A 277 8.22 13.86 0.88
CA PHE A 277 9.50 14.55 0.80
C PHE A 277 10.65 13.58 0.47
N VAL A 278 11.85 14.15 0.26
CA VAL A 278 13.10 13.43 0.03
C VAL A 278 13.84 13.27 1.38
N PRO A 279 13.91 12.06 1.96
CA PRO A 279 14.57 11.85 3.25
C PRO A 279 16.10 11.85 3.14
N GLY A 280 16.77 12.07 4.27
CA GLY A 280 18.23 12.11 4.39
C GLY A 280 18.80 13.52 4.62
N ASP A 281 20.12 13.61 4.80
CA ASP A 281 20.82 14.83 5.23
C ASP A 281 21.39 15.66 4.08
N ALA A 282 21.14 15.25 2.84
CA ALA A 282 21.52 16.03 1.67
C ALA A 282 20.95 17.46 1.73
N ASN A 283 21.74 18.43 1.27
CA ASN A 283 21.30 19.82 1.21
C ASN A 283 20.08 20.02 0.27
N MET A 284 19.38 21.14 0.44
CA MET A 284 18.17 21.44 -0.33
C MET A 284 18.42 21.43 -1.85
N ALA A 285 19.58 21.91 -2.31
CA ALA A 285 19.91 21.93 -3.74
C ALA A 285 19.94 20.50 -4.32
N LYS A 286 20.55 19.53 -3.63
CA LYS A 286 20.55 18.12 -4.05
C LYS A 286 19.15 17.51 -4.03
N LYS A 287 18.36 17.77 -2.99
CA LYS A 287 16.97 17.28 -2.89
C LYS A 287 16.09 17.84 -4.01
N MET A 288 16.21 19.13 -4.31
CA MET A 288 15.49 19.77 -5.42
C MET A 288 15.96 19.26 -6.78
N ALA A 289 17.26 19.02 -6.94
CA ALA A 289 17.82 18.43 -8.16
C ALA A 289 17.26 17.03 -8.42
N TYR A 290 17.08 16.21 -7.38
CA TYR A 290 16.43 14.90 -7.49
C TYR A 290 14.96 15.02 -7.94
N LEU A 291 14.21 15.94 -7.32
CA LEU A 291 12.79 16.16 -7.66
C LEU A 291 12.57 16.76 -9.06
N SER A 292 13.57 17.45 -9.61
CA SER A 292 13.48 18.08 -10.92
C SER A 292 13.96 17.18 -12.07
N GLN A 293 14.52 16.00 -11.77
CA GLN A 293 14.95 15.09 -12.83
C GLN A 293 13.72 14.64 -13.63
N PRO A 294 13.76 14.74 -14.97
CA PRO A 294 12.73 14.13 -15.79
C PRO A 294 12.75 12.63 -15.50
N PHE A 295 11.59 12.05 -15.13
CA PHE A 295 11.40 10.62 -14.90
C PHE A 295 11.63 9.86 -16.20
N THR A 296 12.89 9.69 -16.56
CA THR A 296 13.34 8.77 -17.59
C THR A 296 13.41 7.42 -16.91
N ASN A 297 12.74 6.42 -17.48
CA ASN A 297 12.81 5.04 -16.98
C ASN A 297 14.27 4.61 -16.96
N SER A 298 14.90 4.66 -15.79
CA SER A 298 16.31 4.34 -15.59
C SER A 298 16.49 2.82 -15.55
N ASN A 299 16.40 2.19 -16.72
CA ASN A 299 17.09 0.92 -17.01
C ASN A 299 18.54 1.21 -17.42
N GLN A 300 19.28 1.99 -16.62
CA GLN A 300 20.73 2.07 -16.75
C GLN A 300 21.34 1.62 -15.44
N VAL A 301 21.57 0.31 -15.39
CA VAL A 301 22.53 -0.36 -14.52
C VAL A 301 23.89 0.30 -14.76
N VAL A 302 24.50 0.84 -13.71
CA VAL A 302 25.96 0.97 -13.59
C VAL A 302 26.43 -0.16 -12.70
#